data_AF-A0A931ALM8-F1
#
_entry.id   AF-A0A931ALM8-F1
#
_cell.length_a   1.000
_cell.length_b   1.000
_cell.length_c   1.000
_cell.angle_alpha   90.00
_cell.angle_beta   90.00
_cell.angle_gamma   90.00
#
_symmetry.space_group_name_H-M   'P 1'
#
loop_
_entity.id
_entity.type
_entity.pdbx_description
1 polymer ?
#
loop_
_entity_poly.entity_id
_entity_poly.type
_entity_poly.pdbx_seq_one_letter_code
_entity_poly.pdbx_strand_id
1 'polypeptide(L)'
;MTRVRGHWRRVAGGWTWVREHHRGSPRTAVGVGGGLGVIALVIGAVLLWPTSPETAARSTPRPEVTVTRAPLSPQHAQLAQALRAARQRIGFALGEAGERAGMSVTEIANLESGLITPTSADIAALSRVYQLSPDEWTNMVILLDTIG
;
A
#
# COMPACT_ATOMS: atom_id res chain seq x y z
N MET A 1 -21.78 -14.72 13.15
CA MET A 1 -20.55 -14.29 12.46
C MET A 1 -19.90 -13.18 13.25
N THR A 2 -18.86 -13.47 14.03
CA THR A 2 -18.12 -12.49 14.82
C THR A 2 -17.07 -11.81 13.95
N ARG A 3 -17.27 -10.53 13.59
CA ARG A 3 -16.22 -9.73 12.97
C ARG A 3 -15.19 -9.37 14.04
N VAL A 4 -14.00 -9.95 13.93
CA VAL A 4 -12.85 -9.56 14.76
C VAL A 4 -12.26 -8.30 14.14
N ARG A 5 -12.40 -7.16 14.84
CA ARG A 5 -11.66 -5.93 14.54
C ARG A 5 -10.48 -5.87 15.51
N GLY A 6 -9.28 -5.71 14.96
CA GLY A 6 -8.08 -5.39 15.72
C GLY A 6 -7.54 -4.05 15.25
N HIS A 7 -6.73 -3.41 16.10
CA HIS A 7 -6.04 -2.18 15.76
C HIS A 7 -4.59 -2.25 16.23
N TRP A 8 -3.70 -1.56 15.52
CA TRP A 8 -2.29 -1.48 15.86
C TRP A 8 -2.07 -0.39 16.92
N ARG A 9 -1.33 -0.73 17.98
CA ARG A 9 -0.95 0.21 19.04
C ARG A 9 0.57 0.35 19.08
N ARG A 10 1.04 1.59 19.21
CA ARG A 10 2.47 1.90 19.40
C ARG A 10 2.85 1.64 20.87
N VAL A 11 3.91 0.87 21.10
CA VAL A 11 4.50 0.63 22.42
C VAL A 11 6.00 0.90 22.37
N ALA A 12 6.64 1.00 23.54
CA ALA A 12 8.04 1.45 23.67
C ALA A 12 9.06 0.59 22.88
N GLY A 13 8.71 -0.65 22.51
CA GLY A 13 9.54 -1.56 21.71
C GLY A 13 9.06 -1.79 20.27
N GLY A 14 8.06 -1.07 19.77
CA GLY A 14 7.53 -1.24 18.41
C GLY A 14 6.01 -1.22 18.32
N TRP A 15 5.47 -1.88 17.29
CA TRP A 15 4.03 -1.95 17.07
C TRP A 15 3.50 -3.32 17.46
N THR A 16 2.50 -3.35 18.33
CA THR A 16 1.84 -4.59 18.75
C THR A 16 0.41 -4.61 18.21
N TRP A 17 0.00 -5.75 17.68
CA TRP A 17 -1.38 -5.97 17.28
C TRP A 17 -2.23 -6.23 18.52
N VAL A 18 -3.18 -5.34 18.81
CA VAL A 18 -4.09 -5.50 19.95
C VAL A 18 -5.41 -6.06 19.43
N ARG A 19 -5.80 -7.21 19.98
CA ARG A 19 -7.06 -7.87 19.64
C ARG A 19 -8.16 -7.37 20.57
N GLU A 20 -9.19 -6.75 20.01
CA GLU A 20 -10.32 -6.23 20.77
C GLU A 20 -11.51 -7.18 20.64
N HIS A 21 -11.96 -7.75 21.77
CA HIS A 21 -13.12 -8.63 21.82
C HIS A 21 -14.35 -7.83 22.22
N HIS A 22 -15.14 -7.38 21.23
CA HIS A 22 -16.45 -6.78 21.50
C HIS A 22 -17.40 -7.85 22.06
N ARG A 23 -17.64 -7.83 23.37
CA ARG A 23 -18.87 -8.38 23.97
C ARG A 23 -19.98 -7.37 23.72
N GLY A 24 -20.94 -7.72 22.87
CA GLY A 24 -22.10 -6.87 22.60
C GLY A 24 -23.00 -6.76 23.83
N SER A 25 -23.28 -5.54 24.27
CA SER A 25 -24.39 -5.20 25.15
C SER A 25 -25.52 -4.57 24.31
N PRO A 26 -26.80 -4.90 24.56
CA PRO A 26 -27.91 -4.44 23.74
C PRO A 26 -28.32 -2.99 24.04
N ARG A 27 -28.97 -2.41 23.03
CA ARG A 27 -29.58 -1.08 22.88
C ARG A 27 -30.28 -0.51 24.13
N THR A 28 -30.09 0.80 24.32
CA THR A 28 -31.03 1.88 24.73
C THR A 28 -30.21 3.19 24.66
N ALA A 29 -30.67 4.41 24.39
CA ALA A 29 -31.91 5.04 23.94
C ALA A 29 -31.54 6.52 23.59
N VAL A 30 -32.26 7.12 22.64
CA VAL A 30 -32.75 8.52 22.54
C VAL A 30 -31.94 9.72 23.12
N GLY A 31 -31.80 10.77 22.29
CA GLY A 31 -31.60 12.19 22.67
C GLY A 31 -30.81 12.96 21.59
N VAL A 32 -31.39 13.72 20.64
CA VAL A 32 -32.06 15.05 20.67
C VAL A 32 -31.13 16.22 21.02
N GLY A 33 -31.02 17.19 20.09
CA GLY A 33 -30.52 18.57 20.25
C GLY A 33 -29.07 18.78 19.76
N GLY A 34 -28.69 19.81 18.99
CA GLY A 34 -29.32 21.04 18.51
C GLY A 34 -28.21 22.06 18.18
N GLY A 35 -28.47 23.01 17.27
CA GLY A 35 -27.64 24.21 17.00
C GLY A 35 -26.83 24.12 15.69
N LEU A 36 -27.30 24.59 14.54
CA LEU A 36 -27.40 25.99 14.06
C LEU A 36 -26.12 26.82 14.22
N GLY A 37 -25.55 27.22 13.08
CA GLY A 37 -24.47 28.20 13.00
C GLY A 37 -24.11 28.63 11.57
N VAL A 38 -24.90 29.57 11.01
CA VAL A 38 -24.49 30.67 10.10
C VAL A 38 -23.94 30.28 8.72
N ILE A 39 -24.72 30.27 7.63
CA ILE A 39 -25.09 31.40 6.73
C ILE A 39 -23.93 32.34 6.35
N ALA A 40 -23.40 32.20 5.14
CA ALA A 40 -23.00 33.36 4.33
C ALA A 40 -23.07 33.00 2.84
N LEU A 41 -24.14 33.49 2.22
CA LEU A 41 -24.44 33.43 0.80
C LEU A 41 -23.80 34.69 0.19
N VAL A 42 -22.80 34.53 -0.68
CA VAL A 42 -22.30 35.63 -1.52
C VAL A 42 -22.50 35.23 -2.97
N ILE A 43 -23.57 35.76 -3.55
CA ILE A 43 -23.78 35.89 -4.99
C ILE A 43 -22.86 37.01 -5.46
N GLY A 44 -21.96 36.72 -6.38
CA GLY A 44 -21.05 37.68 -7.00
C GLY A 44 -20.69 37.24 -8.41
N ALA A 45 -21.18 38.01 -9.37
CA ALA A 45 -21.13 37.80 -10.81
C ALA A 45 -19.78 37.35 -11.41
N VAL A 46 -19.91 36.40 -12.35
CA VAL A 46 -19.28 36.36 -13.68
C VAL A 46 -18.47 37.63 -14.03
N LEU A 47 -17.18 37.45 -14.35
CA LEU A 47 -16.49 38.02 -15.53
C LEU A 47 -14.98 37.66 -15.49
N LEU A 48 -14.53 37.01 -16.56
CA LEU A 48 -13.13 36.80 -16.97
C LEU A 48 -12.22 35.99 -16.01
N TRP A 49 -12.41 34.67 -15.97
CA TRP A 49 -11.25 33.79 -15.85
C TRP A 49 -10.80 33.40 -17.26
N PRO A 50 -9.56 33.72 -17.69
CA PRO A 50 -9.01 33.09 -18.88
C PRO A 50 -8.93 31.59 -18.61
N THR A 51 -9.71 30.81 -19.34
CA THR A 51 -9.51 29.38 -19.47
C THR A 51 -8.17 29.19 -20.17
N SER A 52 -7.07 29.04 -19.43
CA SER A 52 -5.78 28.76 -20.02
C SER A 52 -5.90 27.46 -20.83
N PRO A 53 -5.82 27.50 -22.18
CA PRO A 53 -5.53 26.30 -22.94
C PRO A 53 -4.01 26.14 -22.87
N GLU A 54 -3.48 25.89 -21.67
CA GLU A 54 -2.07 25.63 -21.52
C GLU A 54 -1.86 24.17 -21.90
N THR A 55 -1.68 24.00 -23.20
CA THR A 55 -0.68 23.13 -23.78
C THR A 55 -0.56 21.82 -23.02
N ALA A 56 -1.35 20.85 -23.47
CA ALA A 56 -0.91 19.46 -23.45
C ALA A 56 0.48 19.44 -24.09
N ALA A 57 1.51 19.63 -23.27
CA ALA A 57 2.84 19.16 -23.52
C ALA A 57 2.64 17.66 -23.67
N ARG A 58 2.45 17.28 -24.94
CA ARG A 58 2.54 15.93 -25.44
C ARG A 58 3.93 15.50 -25.01
N SER A 59 4.02 14.96 -23.80
CA SER A 59 5.12 14.13 -23.37
C SER A 59 5.02 12.96 -24.33
N THR A 60 5.71 13.06 -25.46
CA THR A 60 6.03 11.91 -26.27
C THR A 60 6.53 10.88 -25.27
N PRO A 61 5.86 9.72 -25.10
CA PRO A 61 6.40 8.69 -24.23
C PRO A 61 7.79 8.41 -24.80
N ARG A 62 8.81 8.85 -24.07
CA ARG A 62 10.19 8.42 -24.31
C ARG A 62 10.06 6.91 -24.42
N PRO A 63 10.56 6.27 -25.49
CA PRO A 63 10.58 4.82 -25.53
C PRO A 63 11.35 4.41 -24.28
N GLU A 64 10.60 3.99 -23.27
CA GLU A 64 11.13 3.44 -22.06
C GLU A 64 11.79 2.18 -22.57
N VAL A 65 13.12 2.24 -22.67
CA VAL A 65 13.92 1.08 -23.01
C VAL A 65 13.70 0.15 -21.82
N THR A 66 12.67 -0.68 -21.91
CA THR A 66 12.45 -1.79 -21.01
C THR A 66 13.60 -2.73 -21.30
N VAL A 67 14.73 -2.49 -20.63
CA VAL A 67 15.80 -3.47 -20.54
C VAL A 67 15.17 -4.61 -19.75
N THR A 68 14.55 -5.55 -20.45
CA THR A 68 14.02 -6.79 -19.86
C THR A 68 15.21 -7.60 -19.41
N ARG A 69 15.74 -7.27 -18.23
CA ARG A 69 16.73 -8.07 -17.55
C ARG A 69 16.01 -9.31 -17.04
N ALA A 70 16.55 -10.48 -17.37
CA ALA A 70 16.02 -11.75 -16.90
C ALA A 70 16.20 -11.86 -15.38
N PRO A 71 15.28 -12.55 -14.68
CA PRO A 71 15.44 -12.83 -13.25
C PRO A 71 16.67 -13.70 -13.00
N LEU A 72 17.25 -13.60 -11.80
CA LEU A 72 18.49 -14.30 -11.44
C LEU A 72 18.36 -15.84 -11.48
N SER A 73 17.16 -16.38 -11.26
CA SER A 73 16.84 -17.82 -11.31
C SER A 73 15.32 -18.04 -11.38
N PRO A 74 14.84 -19.27 -11.66
CA PRO A 74 13.41 -19.59 -11.59
C PRO A 74 12.78 -19.32 -10.22
N GLN A 75 13.51 -19.59 -9.12
CA GLN A 75 13.03 -19.35 -7.76
C GLN A 75 12.90 -17.84 -7.48
N HIS A 76 13.88 -17.06 -7.92
CA HIS A 76 13.80 -15.60 -7.87
C HIS A 76 12.60 -15.06 -8.66
N ALA A 77 12.31 -15.64 -9.84
CA ALA A 77 11.15 -15.25 -10.64
C ALA A 77 9.83 -15.51 -9.89
N GLN A 78 9.71 -16.67 -9.23
CA GLN A 78 8.53 -17.01 -8.43
C GLN A 78 8.34 -16.07 -7.24
N LEU A 79 9.41 -15.78 -6.50
CA LEU A 79 9.37 -14.85 -5.37
C LEU A 79 9.00 -13.44 -5.82
N ALA A 80 9.63 -12.95 -6.89
CA ALA A 80 9.38 -11.65 -7.48
C ALA A 80 7.92 -11.51 -7.96
N GLN A 81 7.39 -12.55 -8.60
CA GLN A 81 6.00 -12.60 -9.03
C GLN A 81 5.04 -12.60 -7.83
N ALA A 82 5.34 -13.35 -6.77
CA ALA A 82 4.53 -13.37 -5.56
C ALA A 82 4.47 -11.99 -4.88
N LEU A 83 5.61 -11.30 -4.77
CA LEU A 83 5.68 -9.93 -4.25
C LEU A 83 4.85 -8.95 -5.09
N ARG A 84 5.01 -9.00 -6.41
CA ARG A 84 4.24 -8.15 -7.33
C ARG A 84 2.74 -8.41 -7.24
N ALA A 85 2.33 -9.67 -7.21
CA ALA A 85 0.93 -10.06 -7.08
C ALA A 85 0.33 -9.54 -5.77
N ALA A 86 1.07 -9.64 -4.66
CA ALA A 86 0.63 -9.12 -3.37
C ALA A 86 0.46 -7.59 -3.37
N ARG A 87 1.40 -6.85 -3.98
CA ARG A 87 1.27 -5.38 -4.14
C ARG A 87 0.07 -5.00 -5.01
N GLN A 88 -0.17 -5.74 -6.09
CA GLN A 88 -1.31 -5.48 -6.97
C GLN A 88 -2.63 -5.79 -6.27
N ARG A 89 -2.68 -6.86 -5.46
CA ARG A 89 -3.87 -7.27 -4.69
C ARG A 89 -4.38 -6.18 -3.75
N ILE A 90 -3.48 -5.45 -3.10
CA ILE A 90 -3.82 -4.33 -2.20
C ILE A 90 -4.02 -3.00 -2.94
N GLY A 91 -3.70 -2.94 -4.24
CA GLY A 91 -3.89 -1.75 -5.08
C GLY A 91 -2.80 -0.68 -4.96
N PHE A 92 -1.61 -1.00 -4.45
CA PHE A 92 -0.53 0.00 -4.30
C PHE A 92 0.27 0.20 -5.59
N ALA A 93 0.55 1.45 -5.91
CA ALA A 93 1.59 1.82 -6.87
C ALA A 93 2.98 1.54 -6.28
N LEU A 94 4.01 1.42 -7.13
CA LEU A 94 5.39 1.20 -6.68
C LEU A 94 5.90 2.34 -5.76
N GLY A 95 5.54 3.59 -6.07
CA GLY A 95 5.86 4.76 -5.25
C GLY A 95 5.30 4.66 -3.83
N GLU A 96 3.99 4.39 -3.73
CA GLU A 96 3.30 4.24 -2.46
C GLU A 96 3.83 3.05 -1.64
N ALA A 97 4.13 1.93 -2.31
CA ALA A 97 4.77 0.78 -1.66
C ALA A 97 6.14 1.16 -1.08
N GLY A 98 6.95 1.93 -1.83
CA GLY A 98 8.26 2.39 -1.41
C GLY A 98 8.20 3.26 -0.16
N GLU A 99 7.36 4.28 -0.19
CA GLU A 99 7.14 5.19 0.94
C GLU A 99 6.70 4.44 2.21
N ARG A 100 5.78 3.48 2.08
CA ARG A 100 5.26 2.69 3.21
C ARG A 100 6.27 1.66 3.73
N ALA A 101 7.10 1.10 2.84
CA ALA A 101 8.12 0.11 3.19
C ALA A 101 9.41 0.74 3.72
N GLY A 102 9.61 2.05 3.48
CA GLY A 102 10.90 2.71 3.72
C GLY A 102 11.96 2.33 2.68
N MET A 103 11.54 2.00 1.46
CA MET A 103 12.38 1.54 0.35
C MET A 103 12.27 2.49 -0.85
N SER A 104 13.28 2.50 -1.70
CA SER A 104 13.18 3.28 -2.95
C SER A 104 12.26 2.58 -3.97
N VAL A 105 11.66 3.36 -4.88
CA VAL A 105 10.84 2.84 -5.98
C VAL A 105 11.62 1.84 -6.84
N THR A 106 12.88 2.17 -7.13
CA THR A 106 13.79 1.34 -7.92
C THR A 106 14.12 0.03 -7.21
N GLU A 107 14.30 0.05 -5.89
CA GLU A 107 14.55 -1.14 -5.09
C GLU A 107 13.36 -2.09 -5.11
N ILE A 108 12.13 -1.60 -4.89
CA ILE A 108 10.92 -2.44 -5.03
C ILE A 108 10.79 -2.99 -6.45
N ALA A 109 11.04 -2.18 -7.47
CA ALA A 109 10.99 -2.63 -8.86
C ALA A 109 12.00 -3.75 -9.14
N ASN A 110 13.22 -3.65 -8.59
CA ASN A 110 14.27 -4.66 -8.72
C ASN A 110 13.92 -5.95 -7.97
N LEU A 111 13.31 -5.84 -6.78
CA LEU A 111 12.81 -6.99 -6.02
C LEU A 111 11.69 -7.72 -6.78
N GLU A 112 10.70 -6.97 -7.29
CA GLU A 112 9.56 -7.52 -8.03
C GLU A 112 9.91 -8.00 -9.45
N SER A 113 11.10 -7.68 -9.95
CA SER A 113 11.64 -8.25 -11.19
C SER A 113 12.61 -9.40 -10.96
N GLY A 114 12.95 -9.69 -9.69
CA GLY A 114 13.89 -10.75 -9.34
C GLY A 114 15.32 -10.45 -9.78
N LEU A 115 15.67 -9.15 -9.90
CA LEU A 115 17.00 -8.67 -10.27
C LEU A 115 17.95 -8.57 -9.09
N ILE A 116 17.39 -8.45 -7.89
CA ILE A 116 18.13 -8.52 -6.63
C ILE A 116 17.45 -9.52 -5.71
N THR A 117 18.25 -10.18 -4.88
CA THR A 117 17.76 -11.09 -3.85
C THR A 117 17.26 -10.28 -2.65
N PRO A 118 15.99 -10.43 -2.24
CA PRO A 118 15.51 -9.81 -1.01
C PRO A 118 16.25 -10.36 0.21
N THR A 119 16.52 -9.51 1.18
CA THR A 119 16.89 -9.93 2.52
C THR A 119 15.65 -10.37 3.31
N SER A 120 15.85 -11.05 4.44
CA SER A 120 14.75 -11.37 5.37
C SER A 120 14.07 -10.11 5.92
N ALA A 121 14.82 -9.02 6.11
CA ALA A 121 14.29 -7.73 6.50
C ALA A 121 13.39 -7.13 5.42
N ASP A 122 13.74 -7.30 4.14
CA ASP A 122 12.94 -6.81 3.02
C ASP A 122 11.60 -7.53 2.94
N ILE A 123 11.62 -8.87 3.06
CA ILE A 123 10.39 -9.67 3.12
C ILE A 123 9.53 -9.27 4.32
N ALA A 124 10.13 -8.98 5.49
CA ALA A 124 9.39 -8.52 6.66
C ALA A 124 8.82 -7.09 6.50
N ALA A 125 9.49 -6.21 5.76
CA ALA A 125 8.97 -4.88 5.45
C ALA A 125 7.81 -4.96 4.45
N LEU A 126 8.03 -5.67 3.34
CA LEU A 126 7.02 -5.84 2.30
C LEU A 126 5.83 -6.67 2.79
N SER A 127 6.00 -7.64 3.68
CA SER A 127 4.87 -8.39 4.23
C SER A 127 3.90 -7.53 5.02
N ARG A 128 4.43 -6.56 5.78
CA ARG A 128 3.64 -5.57 6.53
C ARG A 128 2.88 -4.64 5.60
N VAL A 129 3.55 -4.14 4.57
CA VAL A 129 2.93 -3.21 3.60
C VAL A 129 1.91 -3.94 2.72
N TYR A 130 2.24 -5.16 2.29
CA TYR A 130 1.41 -5.93 1.38
C TYR A 130 0.30 -6.74 2.05
N GLN A 131 0.23 -6.67 3.38
CA GLN A 131 -0.77 -7.38 4.17
C GLN A 131 -0.80 -8.86 3.78
N LEU A 132 0.38 -9.48 3.79
CA LEU A 132 0.50 -10.90 3.49
C LEU A 132 -0.16 -11.73 4.58
N SER A 133 -0.84 -12.80 4.18
CA SER A 133 -1.28 -13.83 5.11
C SER A 133 -0.08 -14.60 5.69
N PRO A 134 -0.24 -15.31 6.81
CA PRO A 134 0.81 -16.17 7.36
C PRO A 134 1.31 -17.21 6.34
N ASP A 135 0.42 -17.75 5.51
CA ASP A 135 0.76 -18.74 4.49
C ASP A 135 1.56 -18.12 3.34
N GLU A 136 1.15 -16.93 2.86
CA GLU A 136 1.89 -16.19 1.84
C GLU A 136 3.30 -15.82 2.32
N TRP A 137 3.42 -15.35 3.57
CA TRP A 137 4.72 -15.04 4.17
C TRP A 137 5.60 -16.29 4.29
N THR A 138 5.04 -17.41 4.75
CA THR A 138 5.76 -18.69 4.88
C THR A 138 6.28 -19.15 3.52
N ASN A 139 5.45 -19.10 2.49
CA ASN A 139 5.85 -19.46 1.13
C ASN A 139 6.99 -18.57 0.62
N MET A 140 6.97 -17.26 0.89
CA MET A 140 8.05 -16.37 0.49
C MET A 140 9.36 -16.65 1.23
N VAL A 141 9.30 -17.02 2.51
CA VAL A 141 10.49 -17.40 3.29
C VAL A 141 11.10 -18.71 2.76
N ILE A 142 10.27 -19.71 2.43
CA ILE A 142 10.74 -20.96 1.82
C ILE A 142 11.41 -20.70 0.47
N LEU A 143 10.80 -19.85 -0.37
CA LEU A 143 11.40 -19.46 -1.65
C LEU A 143 12.73 -18.74 -1.46
N LEU A 144 12.85 -17.89 -0.44
CA LEU A 144 14.10 -17.21 -0.11
C LEU A 144 15.20 -18.17 0.36
N ASP A 145 14.85 -19.15 1.19
CA ASP A 145 15.79 -20.18 1.67
C ASP A 145 16.32 -21.05 0.52
N THR A 146 15.47 -21.30 -0.49
CA THR A 146 15.85 -22.08 -1.68
C THR A 146 16.78 -21.32 -2.64
N ILE A 147 16.96 -20.01 -2.44
CA ILE A 147 17.80 -19.15 -3.28
C ILE A 147 19.27 -19.12 -2.80
N GLY A 148 19.51 -19.44 -1.52
CA GLY A 148 20.86 -19.49 -0.91
C GLY A 148 21.58 -20.81 -1.17
#